data_AF-A0A966CK65-F1
#
_entry.id   AF-A0A966CK65-F1
#
_cell.length_a   1.000
_cell.length_b   1.000
_cell.length_c   1.000
_cell.angle_alpha   90.00
_cell.angle_beta   90.00
_cell.angle_gamma   90.00
#
_symmetry.space_group_name_H-M   'P 1'
#
loop_
_entity.id
_entity.type
_entity.pdbx_description
1 polymer ?
#
loop_
_entity_poly.entity_id
_entity_poly.type
_entity_poly.pdbx_seq_one_letter_code
_entity_poly.pdbx_strand_id
1 'polypeptide(L)'
;MNKKFESQFKRIVGGTEEEKLEAKKELQEIFESEEKNGRFSSYELLTTERDEKIIQNTESNVDKIVKFYGGNAYPLPRKNIYVFKYGAVKILSKGKFEEGYHHVLGQRIFVEKRSSNIGLAITFAHELFHLKSYKSAQIDKKGKPDVYRSGISVFSAKREVNYFEKLEEAIIANLTHQFYQREIKNNPLYQTEVENTEKIKEKIKELMKKIGFKEEEQRMILDEIYSIPYSNPESVIKILEGDKVKNFLEKDKSSTTRLGSIHGVIDGIIEKEGGKVMFFERYLEKQKFDKLLEKILAKSGDRFKNKQELFDQFAKAHFSGNLLPLARIIETSLGKGAFRKIAEEFSKGPKIKKQGDEISR
;
A
#
# COMPACT_ATOMS: atom_id res chain seq x y z
N MET A 1 25.68 -7.59 23.36
CA MET A 1 25.76 -6.22 22.82
C MET A 1 24.47 -5.91 22.10
N ASN A 2 23.64 -4.98 22.62
CA ASN A 2 22.44 -4.56 21.89
C ASN A 2 22.87 -3.76 20.66
N LYS A 3 22.62 -4.31 19.46
CA LYS A 3 22.91 -3.61 18.21
C LYS A 3 22.09 -2.33 18.18
N LYS A 4 22.76 -1.17 18.18
CA LYS A 4 22.09 0.13 18.08
C LYS A 4 21.45 0.23 16.70
N PHE A 5 20.15 0.50 16.65
CA PHE A 5 19.44 0.71 15.40
C PHE A 5 19.73 2.12 14.88
N GLU A 6 19.90 2.26 13.57
CA GLU A 6 20.16 3.54 12.89
C GLU A 6 18.97 3.96 12.03
N SER A 7 18.79 5.26 11.93
CA SER A 7 17.85 5.87 11.01
C SER A 7 18.15 5.48 9.55
N GLN A 8 17.12 5.07 8.81
CA GLN A 8 17.27 4.54 7.45
C GLN A 8 17.46 5.62 6.35
N PHE A 9 17.59 6.90 6.71
CA PHE A 9 17.82 7.96 5.74
C PHE A 9 19.21 7.86 5.11
N LYS A 10 19.25 7.55 3.80
CA LYS A 10 20.49 7.29 3.06
C LYS A 10 21.23 8.53 2.63
N ARG A 11 20.51 9.64 2.46
CA ARG A 11 21.02 10.89 1.92
C ARG A 11 20.29 12.08 2.54
N ILE A 12 21.03 13.15 2.77
CA ILE A 12 20.50 14.47 3.15
C ILE A 12 20.91 15.45 2.04
N VAL A 13 19.96 16.22 1.52
CA VAL A 13 20.18 17.21 0.46
C VAL A 13 19.95 18.63 0.96
N GLY A 14 20.64 19.59 0.34
CA GLY A 14 20.68 20.99 0.82
C GLY A 14 21.67 21.16 1.97
N GLY A 15 21.88 22.42 2.37
CA GLY A 15 22.72 22.83 3.51
C GLY A 15 24.23 22.58 3.38
N THR A 16 24.98 23.05 4.37
CA THR A 16 26.42 22.77 4.55
C THR A 16 26.64 21.36 5.09
N GLU A 17 27.89 20.90 5.14
CA GLU A 17 28.21 19.59 5.71
C GLU A 17 27.96 19.54 7.23
N GLU A 18 28.17 20.65 7.95
CA GLU A 18 27.81 20.76 9.37
C GLU A 18 26.30 20.61 9.57
N GLU A 19 25.49 21.29 8.76
CA GLU A 19 24.03 21.20 8.84
C GLU A 19 23.53 19.78 8.50
N LYS A 20 24.14 19.10 7.53
CA LYS A 20 23.81 17.70 7.21
C LYS A 20 24.17 16.76 8.36
N LEU A 21 25.31 16.98 9.03
CA LEU A 21 25.70 16.18 10.18
C LEU A 21 24.72 16.37 11.34
N GLU A 22 24.30 17.60 11.59
CA GLU A 22 23.30 17.91 12.63
C GLU A 22 21.93 17.34 12.29
N ALA A 23 21.48 17.50 11.03
CA ALA A 23 20.27 16.88 10.52
C ALA A 23 20.27 15.34 10.67
N LYS A 24 21.43 14.69 10.48
CA LYS A 24 21.57 13.25 10.70
C LYS A 24 21.38 12.87 12.17
N LYS A 25 21.93 13.65 13.11
CA LYS A 25 21.71 13.43 14.55
C LYS A 25 20.24 13.62 14.92
N GLU A 26 19.61 14.69 14.44
CA GLU A 26 18.19 14.97 14.71
C GLU A 26 17.29 13.86 14.15
N LEU A 27 17.56 13.36 12.94
CA LEU A 27 16.84 12.19 12.39
C LEU A 27 17.04 10.93 13.23
N GLN A 28 18.22 10.73 13.81
CA GLN A 28 18.49 9.61 14.72
C GLN A 28 17.75 9.79 16.05
N GLU A 29 17.70 11.00 16.60
CA GLU A 29 16.95 11.32 17.81
C GLU A 29 15.44 11.12 17.62
N ILE A 30 14.89 11.57 16.48
CA ILE A 30 13.47 11.34 16.13
C ILE A 30 13.16 9.84 15.97
N PHE A 31 14.11 9.06 15.46
CA PHE A 31 13.98 7.61 15.36
C PHE A 31 14.04 6.92 16.74
N GLU A 32 14.98 7.33 17.58
CA GLU A 32 15.19 6.76 18.92
C GLU A 32 14.11 7.16 19.91
N SER A 33 13.55 8.36 19.76
CA SER A 33 12.55 8.92 20.66
C SER A 33 11.38 7.96 20.79
N GLU A 34 10.95 7.69 22.01
CA GLU A 34 9.64 7.12 22.22
C GLU A 34 8.58 8.17 21.92
N GLU A 35 7.40 7.76 21.50
CA GLU A 35 6.25 8.67 21.48
C GLU A 35 5.88 9.04 22.92
N LYS A 36 6.51 10.11 23.43
CA LYS A 36 6.42 10.57 24.83
C LYS A 36 5.02 10.98 25.28
N ASN A 37 4.04 11.05 24.38
CA ASN A 37 2.80 11.76 24.63
C ASN A 37 1.65 10.93 25.19
N GLY A 38 1.85 9.65 25.56
CA GLY A 38 0.80 8.78 26.11
C GLY A 38 -0.46 8.66 25.22
N ARG A 39 -0.42 9.26 24.02
CA ARG A 39 -1.58 9.48 23.16
C ARG A 39 -2.05 8.16 22.56
N PHE A 40 -1.14 7.21 22.43
CA PHE A 40 -1.43 5.90 21.87
C PHE A 40 -1.79 4.86 22.91
N SER A 41 -1.38 5.02 24.18
CA SER A 41 -1.49 3.96 25.17
C SER A 41 -2.93 3.53 25.43
N SER A 42 -3.91 4.42 25.26
CA SER A 42 -5.34 4.11 25.39
C SER A 42 -5.90 3.28 24.22
N TYR A 43 -5.25 3.35 23.05
CA TYR A 43 -5.64 2.67 21.81
C TYR A 43 -4.79 1.43 21.52
N GLU A 44 -3.59 1.36 22.08
CA GLU A 44 -2.65 0.26 21.89
C GLU A 44 -3.15 -1.04 22.51
N LEU A 45 -2.99 -2.11 21.75
CA LEU A 45 -3.28 -3.47 22.16
C LEU A 45 -1.98 -4.17 22.51
N LEU A 46 -2.02 -4.93 23.61
CA LEU A 46 -1.02 -5.97 23.82
C LEU A 46 -1.16 -7.00 22.71
N THR A 47 -0.07 -7.23 22.00
CA THR A 47 0.01 -8.28 20.99
C THR A 47 -0.01 -9.64 21.66
N THR A 48 -0.76 -10.56 21.05
CA THR A 48 -0.74 -11.97 21.39
C THR A 48 0.47 -12.66 20.75
N GLU A 49 0.83 -13.85 21.21
CA GLU A 49 1.89 -14.67 20.58
C GLU A 49 1.62 -14.90 19.08
N ARG A 50 0.33 -15.04 18.70
CA ARG A 50 -0.07 -15.19 17.30
C ARG A 50 0.20 -13.92 16.50
N ASP A 51 -0.08 -12.75 17.06
CA ASP A 51 0.19 -11.46 16.39
C ASP A 51 1.69 -11.29 16.15
N GLU A 52 2.53 -11.62 17.14
CA GLU A 52 3.98 -11.56 17.00
C GLU A 52 4.50 -12.50 15.91
N LYS A 53 3.96 -13.73 15.82
CA LYS A 53 4.27 -14.66 14.72
C LYS A 53 3.89 -14.09 13.35
N ILE A 54 2.73 -13.44 13.24
CA ILE A 54 2.28 -12.79 12.01
C ILE A 54 3.20 -11.64 11.63
N ILE A 55 3.54 -10.76 12.57
CA ILE A 55 4.43 -9.61 12.38
C ILE A 55 5.82 -10.10 11.91
N GLN A 56 6.40 -11.08 12.61
CA GLN A 56 7.71 -11.63 12.28
C GLN A 56 7.72 -12.34 10.91
N ASN A 57 6.69 -13.14 10.61
CA ASN A 57 6.55 -13.80 9.30
C ASN A 57 6.45 -12.76 8.17
N THR A 58 5.63 -11.73 8.37
CA THR A 58 5.43 -10.66 7.39
C THR A 58 6.73 -9.89 7.16
N GLU A 59 7.42 -9.45 8.21
CA GLU A 59 8.68 -8.70 8.09
C GLU A 59 9.75 -9.51 7.34
N SER A 60 9.91 -10.79 7.69
CA SER A 60 10.89 -11.67 7.04
C SER A 60 10.64 -11.83 5.53
N ASN A 61 9.37 -11.94 5.13
CA ASN A 61 9.01 -12.08 3.72
C ASN A 61 9.08 -10.75 2.95
N VAL A 62 8.66 -9.65 3.56
CA VAL A 62 8.88 -8.31 3.00
C VAL A 62 10.38 -8.06 2.79
N ASP A 63 11.23 -8.47 3.74
CA ASP A 63 12.69 -8.33 3.62
C ASP A 63 13.27 -9.06 2.41
N LYS A 64 12.77 -10.26 2.10
CA LYS A 64 13.17 -10.99 0.89
C LYS A 64 12.80 -10.20 -0.37
N ILE A 65 11.58 -9.66 -0.43
CA ILE A 65 11.09 -8.87 -1.57
C ILE A 65 11.89 -7.57 -1.73
N VAL A 66 12.13 -6.85 -0.63
CA VAL A 66 12.95 -5.61 -0.62
C VAL A 66 14.36 -5.90 -1.14
N LYS A 67 15.01 -6.96 -0.65
CA LYS A 67 16.35 -7.37 -1.11
C LYS A 67 16.34 -7.78 -2.58
N PHE A 68 15.33 -8.52 -3.03
CA PHE A 68 15.19 -8.94 -4.43
C PHE A 68 15.18 -7.73 -5.39
N TYR A 69 14.52 -6.64 -5.02
CA TYR A 69 14.49 -5.40 -5.79
C TYR A 69 15.66 -4.43 -5.50
N GLY A 70 16.71 -4.89 -4.81
CA GLY A 70 17.93 -4.11 -4.57
C GLY A 70 17.83 -3.09 -3.43
N GLY A 71 16.80 -3.20 -2.59
CA GLY A 71 16.65 -2.40 -1.37
C GLY A 71 17.48 -2.92 -0.19
N ASN A 72 17.51 -2.12 0.87
CA ASN A 72 18.08 -2.53 2.15
C ASN A 72 16.96 -2.88 3.13
N ALA A 73 16.83 -4.17 3.44
CA ALA A 73 15.91 -4.70 4.42
C ALA A 73 16.42 -4.45 5.85
N TYR A 74 16.32 -3.20 6.29
CA TYR A 74 16.68 -2.83 7.65
C TYR A 74 15.71 -3.44 8.66
N PRO A 75 16.20 -4.03 9.77
CA PRO A 75 15.33 -4.55 10.79
C PRO A 75 14.57 -3.41 11.47
N LEU A 76 13.28 -3.60 11.75
CA LEU A 76 12.46 -2.65 12.47
C LEU A 76 12.46 -2.99 13.97
N PRO A 77 12.79 -2.07 14.89
CA PRO A 77 12.67 -2.34 16.31
C PRO A 77 11.21 -2.63 16.67
N ARG A 78 10.96 -3.63 17.52
CA ARG A 78 9.60 -3.95 17.97
C ARG A 78 8.87 -2.74 18.58
N LYS A 79 9.60 -1.87 19.29
CA LYS A 79 9.08 -0.62 19.88
C LYS A 79 8.57 0.40 18.85
N ASN A 80 8.86 0.21 17.56
CA ASN A 80 8.40 1.05 16.47
C ASN A 80 7.15 0.48 15.76
N ILE A 81 6.62 -0.66 16.23
CA ILE A 81 5.43 -1.30 15.67
C ILE A 81 4.31 -1.17 16.70
N TYR A 82 3.24 -0.48 16.32
CA TYR A 82 2.09 -0.24 17.17
C TYR A 82 0.88 -0.97 16.58
N VAL A 83 0.26 -1.81 17.41
CA VAL A 83 -0.96 -2.53 17.05
C VAL A 83 -2.12 -1.91 17.84
N PHE A 84 -3.09 -1.35 17.13
CA PHE A 84 -4.18 -0.59 17.72
C PHE A 84 -5.53 -1.30 17.65
N LYS A 85 -6.45 -0.87 18.52
CA LYS A 85 -7.87 -1.18 18.41
C LYS A 85 -8.43 -0.67 17.09
N TYR A 86 -9.43 -1.37 16.55
CA TYR A 86 -10.17 -0.93 15.37
C TYR A 86 -10.71 0.51 15.53
N GLY A 87 -10.54 1.33 14.49
CA GLY A 87 -10.94 2.75 14.44
C GLY A 87 -9.94 3.73 15.06
N ALA A 88 -8.92 3.25 15.78
CA ALA A 88 -7.92 4.12 16.42
C ALA A 88 -7.08 4.90 15.40
N VAL A 89 -6.68 4.30 14.29
CA VAL A 89 -5.87 4.96 13.26
C VAL A 89 -6.63 6.15 12.68
N LYS A 90 -7.92 5.98 12.41
CA LYS A 90 -8.80 7.07 11.95
C LYS A 90 -8.87 8.21 12.96
N ILE A 91 -9.04 7.90 14.25
CA ILE A 91 -9.09 8.90 15.32
C ILE A 91 -7.74 9.64 15.45
N LEU A 92 -6.64 8.89 15.55
CA LEU A 92 -5.30 9.42 15.78
C LEU A 92 -4.79 10.25 14.59
N SER A 93 -5.15 9.86 13.37
CA SER A 93 -4.81 10.57 12.14
C SER A 93 -5.78 11.70 11.78
N LYS A 94 -6.81 11.95 12.60
CA LYS A 94 -7.90 12.92 12.33
C LYS A 94 -8.60 12.67 10.98
N GLY A 95 -8.84 11.39 10.68
CA GLY A 95 -9.53 10.95 9.47
C GLY A 95 -8.66 10.84 8.22
N LYS A 96 -7.34 11.08 8.32
CA LYS A 96 -6.44 11.01 7.16
C LYS A 96 -6.13 9.58 6.70
N PHE A 97 -6.09 8.65 7.65
CA PHE A 97 -5.78 7.24 7.43
C PHE A 97 -6.84 6.39 8.11
N GLU A 98 -7.09 5.18 7.62
CA GLU A 98 -8.15 4.34 8.17
C GLU A 98 -7.63 3.09 8.88
N GLU A 99 -6.73 2.33 8.27
CA GLU A 99 -6.41 0.96 8.75
C GLU A 99 -4.94 0.82 9.19
N GLY A 100 -4.06 1.54 8.52
CA GLY A 100 -2.65 1.62 8.84
C GLY A 100 -2.07 2.95 8.37
N TYR A 101 -0.92 3.29 8.93
CA TYR A 101 -0.03 4.30 8.37
C TYR A 101 1.38 4.10 8.92
N HIS A 102 2.38 4.55 8.17
CA HIS A 102 3.75 4.66 8.63
C HIS A 102 4.11 6.14 8.87
N HIS A 103 4.96 6.37 9.87
CA HIS A 103 5.55 7.68 10.12
C HIS A 103 6.99 7.70 9.59
N VAL A 104 7.20 8.35 8.45
CA VAL A 104 8.47 8.30 7.67
C VAL A 104 9.69 8.73 8.49
N LEU A 105 9.63 9.85 9.20
CA LEU A 105 10.79 10.39 9.95
C LEU A 105 11.16 9.50 11.14
N GLY A 106 10.17 9.14 11.95
CA GLY A 106 10.34 8.30 13.13
C GLY A 106 10.46 6.81 12.85
N GLN A 107 10.22 6.41 11.61
CA GLN A 107 10.21 5.03 11.14
C GLN A 107 9.37 4.11 12.02
N ARG A 108 8.10 4.49 12.17
CA ARG A 108 7.10 3.75 12.96
C ARG A 108 6.00 3.25 12.05
N ILE A 109 5.41 2.13 12.42
CA ILE A 109 4.24 1.56 11.76
C ILE A 109 3.12 1.47 12.77
N PHE A 110 1.94 1.90 12.35
CA PHE A 110 0.71 1.82 13.10
C PHE A 110 -0.27 1.00 12.27
N VAL A 111 -0.78 -0.09 12.84
CA VAL A 111 -1.76 -0.96 12.19
C VAL A 111 -2.89 -1.29 13.14
N GLU A 112 -4.10 -1.39 12.62
CA GLU A 112 -5.23 -1.85 13.42
C GLU A 112 -5.33 -3.37 13.44
N LYS A 113 -5.55 -3.94 14.63
CA LYS A 113 -5.92 -5.34 14.76
C LYS A 113 -7.41 -5.49 14.46
N ARG A 114 -7.72 -6.33 13.48
CA ARG A 114 -9.08 -6.76 13.12
C ARG A 114 -9.30 -8.23 13.44
N SER A 115 -10.45 -8.75 13.04
CA SER A 115 -10.75 -10.19 13.07
C SER A 115 -9.87 -11.01 12.11
N SER A 116 -9.30 -10.38 11.08
CA SER A 116 -8.50 -11.02 10.03
C SER A 116 -7.00 -11.03 10.36
N ASN A 117 -6.41 -12.23 10.43
CA ASN A 117 -4.96 -12.38 10.54
C ASN A 117 -4.27 -12.03 9.21
N ILE A 118 -4.92 -12.36 8.09
CA ILE A 118 -4.46 -11.95 6.76
C ILE A 118 -4.49 -10.44 6.64
N GLY A 119 -5.53 -9.79 7.13
CA GLY A 119 -5.67 -8.33 7.14
C GLY A 119 -4.55 -7.66 7.92
N LEU A 120 -4.24 -8.14 9.12
CA LEU A 120 -3.08 -7.66 9.88
C LEU A 120 -1.77 -7.81 9.08
N ALA A 121 -1.53 -8.98 8.47
CA ALA A 121 -0.33 -9.22 7.67
C ALA A 121 -0.24 -8.32 6.43
N ILE A 122 -1.35 -8.13 5.72
CA ILE A 122 -1.45 -7.34 4.49
C ILE A 122 -1.25 -5.86 4.77
N THR A 123 -1.96 -5.30 5.76
CA THR A 123 -1.78 -3.90 6.16
C THR A 123 -0.37 -3.66 6.70
N PHE A 124 0.17 -4.59 7.50
CA PHE A 124 1.54 -4.47 7.99
C PHE A 124 2.57 -4.56 6.86
N ALA A 125 2.40 -5.45 5.88
CA ALA A 125 3.24 -5.54 4.70
C ALA A 125 3.21 -4.25 3.86
N HIS A 126 2.01 -3.68 3.66
CA HIS A 126 1.83 -2.42 2.95
C HIS A 126 2.68 -1.30 3.58
N GLU A 127 2.51 -1.08 4.89
CA GLU A 127 3.25 -0.05 5.61
C GLU A 127 4.75 -0.37 5.70
N LEU A 128 5.13 -1.64 5.79
CA LEU A 128 6.53 -2.05 5.74
C LEU A 128 7.16 -1.79 4.38
N PHE A 129 6.45 -1.95 3.26
CA PHE A 129 7.02 -1.63 1.95
C PHE A 129 7.30 -0.13 1.81
N HIS A 130 6.37 0.73 2.23
CA HIS A 130 6.66 2.16 2.34
C HIS A 130 7.86 2.41 3.25
N LEU A 131 7.86 1.79 4.44
CA LEU A 131 8.91 2.02 5.42
C LEU A 131 10.26 1.46 5.00
N LYS A 132 10.36 0.36 4.25
CA LYS A 132 11.66 -0.21 3.82
C LYS A 132 12.12 0.33 2.47
N SER A 133 11.35 1.24 1.87
CA SER A 133 11.73 1.96 0.66
C SER A 133 12.94 2.89 0.88
N TYR A 134 13.56 3.33 -0.22
CA TYR A 134 14.64 4.31 -0.18
C TYR A 134 14.18 5.62 0.47
N LYS A 135 14.97 6.15 1.40
CA LYS A 135 14.68 7.44 2.04
C LYS A 135 15.81 8.42 1.88
N SER A 136 15.45 9.66 1.59
CA SER A 136 16.34 10.82 1.71
C SER A 136 15.62 11.99 2.34
N ALA A 137 16.38 12.78 3.10
CA ALA A 137 15.91 14.00 3.73
C ALA A 137 16.42 15.22 2.98
N GLN A 138 15.78 16.35 3.21
CA GLN A 138 16.25 17.68 2.84
C GLN A 138 16.34 18.54 4.09
N ILE A 139 17.23 19.52 4.08
CA ILE A 139 17.25 20.58 5.09
C ILE A 139 16.26 21.64 4.63
N ASP A 140 15.25 21.92 5.47
CA ASP A 140 14.24 22.93 5.19
C ASP A 140 14.78 24.36 5.42
N LYS A 141 13.95 25.37 5.18
CA LYS A 141 14.33 26.79 5.37
C LYS A 141 14.68 27.17 6.81
N LYS A 142 14.34 26.32 7.79
CA LYS A 142 14.62 26.51 9.21
C LYS A 142 15.86 25.72 9.66
N GLY A 143 16.59 25.09 8.74
CA GLY A 143 17.72 24.24 9.06
C GLY A 143 17.32 22.86 9.59
N LYS A 144 16.05 22.46 9.47
CA LYS A 144 15.52 21.22 10.03
C LYS A 144 15.41 20.11 9.00
N PRO A 145 15.72 18.85 9.35
CA PRO A 145 15.53 17.74 8.44
C PRO A 145 14.05 17.50 8.19
N ASP A 146 13.70 17.34 6.92
CA ASP A 146 12.37 16.90 6.50
C ASP A 146 12.48 15.86 5.39
N VAL A 147 11.40 15.13 5.14
CA VAL A 147 11.35 14.11 4.09
C VAL A 147 11.49 14.80 2.73
N TYR A 148 12.52 14.42 1.99
CA TYR A 148 12.67 14.79 0.58
C TYR A 148 12.11 13.71 -0.33
N ARG A 149 12.35 12.45 0.02
CA ARG A 149 11.95 11.29 -0.78
C ARG A 149 11.64 10.08 0.07
N SER A 150 10.59 9.36 -0.29
CA SER A 150 10.22 8.04 0.21
C SER A 150 9.90 7.15 -0.99
N GLY A 151 10.71 6.12 -1.22
CA GLY A 151 10.59 5.25 -2.38
C GLY A 151 10.76 6.00 -3.70
N ILE A 152 9.71 5.99 -4.53
CA ILE A 152 9.65 6.79 -5.78
C ILE A 152 9.04 8.17 -5.55
N SER A 153 8.32 8.38 -4.45
CA SER A 153 7.64 9.63 -4.13
C SER A 153 8.63 10.72 -3.73
N VAL A 154 8.47 11.91 -4.32
CA VAL A 154 9.35 13.06 -4.11
C VAL A 154 8.55 14.25 -3.62
N PHE A 155 8.95 14.80 -2.48
CA PHE A 155 8.36 16.01 -1.92
C PHE A 155 9.02 17.24 -2.52
N SER A 156 8.20 18.21 -2.94
CA SER A 156 8.69 19.55 -3.24
C SER A 156 9.35 20.19 -2.01
N ALA A 157 10.28 21.12 -2.21
CA ALA A 157 10.99 21.81 -1.12
C ALA A 157 10.04 22.51 -0.12
N LYS A 158 8.85 22.93 -0.56
CA LYS A 158 7.82 23.56 0.28
C LYS A 158 6.73 22.58 0.78
N ARG A 159 6.83 21.29 0.43
CA ARG A 159 5.81 20.25 0.67
C ARG A 159 4.41 20.53 0.08
N GLU A 160 4.32 21.43 -0.88
CA GLU A 160 3.04 21.76 -1.54
C GLU A 160 2.58 20.62 -2.45
N VAL A 161 3.53 19.89 -3.04
CA VAL A 161 3.29 18.78 -3.95
C VAL A 161 4.12 17.57 -3.54
N ASN A 162 3.48 16.40 -3.52
CA ASN A 162 4.12 15.09 -3.44
C ASN A 162 4.00 14.40 -4.80
N TYR A 163 5.09 14.39 -5.57
CA TYR A 163 5.14 13.77 -6.90
C TYR A 163 5.20 12.26 -6.77
N PHE A 164 4.59 11.55 -7.72
CA PHE A 164 4.53 10.08 -7.75
C PHE A 164 3.81 9.41 -6.57
N GLU A 165 3.17 10.12 -5.62
CA GLU A 165 2.48 9.48 -4.48
C GLU A 165 1.52 8.38 -4.90
N LYS A 166 0.63 8.65 -5.86
CA LYS A 166 -0.33 7.64 -6.33
C LYS A 166 0.33 6.47 -7.06
N LEU A 167 1.50 6.71 -7.65
CA LEU A 167 2.27 5.68 -8.32
C LEU A 167 2.98 4.79 -7.28
N GLU A 168 3.50 5.37 -6.21
CA GLU A 168 4.07 4.64 -5.08
C GLU A 168 3.04 3.71 -4.45
N GLU A 169 1.85 4.22 -4.13
CA GLU A 169 0.73 3.43 -3.59
C GLU A 169 0.35 2.26 -4.52
N ALA A 170 0.32 2.49 -5.84
CA ALA A 170 0.05 1.44 -6.82
C ALA A 170 1.17 0.37 -6.89
N ILE A 171 2.43 0.78 -6.76
CA ILE A 171 3.57 -0.14 -6.67
C ILE A 171 3.44 -0.99 -5.41
N ILE A 172 3.17 -0.37 -4.27
CA ILE A 172 3.07 -1.05 -2.98
C ILE A 172 1.88 -2.00 -2.96
N ALA A 173 0.72 -1.57 -3.46
CA ALA A 173 -0.43 -2.45 -3.60
C ALA A 173 -0.08 -3.71 -4.42
N ASN A 174 0.59 -3.56 -5.57
CA ASN A 174 1.06 -4.69 -6.37
C ASN A 174 2.07 -5.60 -5.63
N LEU A 175 2.99 -5.02 -4.86
CA LEU A 175 3.92 -5.80 -4.02
C LEU A 175 3.18 -6.59 -2.94
N THR A 176 2.18 -5.97 -2.31
CA THR A 176 1.30 -6.61 -1.34
C THR A 176 0.46 -7.73 -1.99
N HIS A 177 0.05 -7.57 -3.25
CA HIS A 177 -0.54 -8.67 -4.04
C HIS A 177 0.42 -9.87 -4.15
N GLN A 178 1.64 -9.59 -4.59
CA GLN A 178 2.64 -10.64 -4.78
C GLN A 178 2.98 -11.33 -3.47
N PHE A 179 3.07 -10.57 -2.37
CA PHE A 179 3.22 -11.09 -1.02
C PHE A 179 2.07 -12.03 -0.64
N TYR A 180 0.81 -11.61 -0.85
CA TYR A 180 -0.34 -12.48 -0.58
C TYR A 180 -0.26 -13.80 -1.36
N GLN A 181 -0.09 -13.70 -2.68
CA GLN A 181 -0.13 -14.86 -3.57
C GLN A 181 1.00 -15.86 -3.28
N ARG A 182 2.20 -15.37 -2.94
CA ARG A 182 3.39 -16.20 -2.74
C ARG A 182 3.56 -16.69 -1.31
N GLU A 183 3.27 -15.83 -0.34
CA GLU A 183 3.70 -16.03 1.05
C GLU A 183 2.54 -16.25 2.04
N ILE A 184 1.32 -15.83 1.70
CA ILE A 184 0.14 -15.96 2.58
C ILE A 184 -0.73 -17.15 2.17
N LYS A 185 -1.09 -17.25 0.88
CA LYS A 185 -2.12 -18.19 0.38
C LYS A 185 -1.85 -19.65 0.77
N ASN A 186 -0.58 -20.06 0.81
CA ASN A 186 -0.17 -21.44 1.11
C ASN A 186 0.49 -21.60 2.49
N ASN A 187 0.42 -20.59 3.35
CA ASN A 187 1.12 -20.60 4.62
C ASN A 187 0.21 -21.12 5.76
N PRO A 188 0.64 -22.14 6.52
CA PRO A 188 -0.15 -22.74 7.59
C PRO A 188 -0.68 -21.75 8.64
N LEU A 189 0.02 -20.62 8.84
CA LEU A 189 -0.39 -19.57 9.78
C LEU A 189 -1.75 -18.94 9.42
N TYR A 190 -2.13 -18.98 8.13
CA TYR A 190 -3.33 -18.35 7.58
C TYR A 190 -4.33 -19.34 6.97
N GLN A 191 -3.99 -20.64 6.96
CA GLN A 191 -4.70 -21.66 6.19
C GLN A 191 -6.21 -21.68 6.43
N THR A 192 -6.66 -21.68 7.69
CA THR A 192 -8.09 -21.69 8.03
C THR A 192 -8.84 -20.50 7.43
N GLU A 193 -8.23 -19.32 7.46
CA GLU A 193 -8.85 -18.09 6.95
C GLU A 193 -8.87 -18.08 5.41
N VAL A 194 -7.82 -18.60 4.77
CA VAL A 194 -7.77 -18.80 3.31
C VAL A 194 -8.86 -19.77 2.88
N GLU A 195 -8.97 -20.94 3.51
CA GLU A 195 -9.99 -21.95 3.17
C GLU A 195 -11.41 -21.41 3.31
N ASN A 196 -11.70 -20.68 4.39
CA ASN A 196 -13.00 -20.05 4.59
C ASN A 196 -13.28 -18.98 3.52
N THR A 197 -12.27 -18.17 3.17
CA THR A 197 -12.39 -17.15 2.13
C THR A 197 -12.68 -17.77 0.77
N GLU A 198 -11.98 -18.84 0.39
CA GLU A 198 -12.17 -19.50 -0.91
C GLU A 198 -13.55 -20.17 -1.02
N LYS A 199 -14.07 -20.78 0.07
CA LYS A 199 -15.45 -21.30 0.10
C LYS A 199 -16.49 -20.20 -0.18
N ILE A 200 -16.32 -19.03 0.43
CA ILE A 200 -17.24 -17.90 0.23
C ILE A 200 -17.07 -17.32 -1.18
N LYS A 201 -15.83 -17.22 -1.70
CA LYS A 201 -15.56 -16.78 -3.08
C LYS A 201 -16.23 -17.65 -4.13
N GLU A 202 -16.22 -18.98 -3.98
CA GLU A 202 -16.92 -19.88 -4.90
C GLU A 202 -18.44 -19.60 -4.91
N LYS A 203 -19.02 -19.28 -3.75
CA LYS A 203 -20.44 -18.90 -3.67
C LYS A 203 -20.73 -17.54 -4.31
N ILE A 204 -19.84 -16.56 -4.11
CA ILE A 204 -19.93 -15.27 -4.81
C ILE A 204 -19.81 -15.48 -6.33
N LYS A 205 -18.91 -16.37 -6.79
CA LYS A 205 -18.73 -16.73 -8.20
C LYS A 205 -19.99 -17.34 -8.81
N GLU A 206 -20.60 -18.31 -8.12
CA GLU A 206 -21.89 -18.91 -8.53
C GLU A 206 -22.99 -17.84 -8.67
N LEU A 207 -23.06 -16.92 -7.72
CA LEU A 207 -24.03 -15.82 -7.75
C LEU A 207 -23.78 -14.86 -8.92
N MET A 208 -22.54 -14.43 -9.12
CA MET A 208 -22.13 -13.58 -10.24
C MET A 208 -22.44 -14.24 -11.61
N LYS A 209 -22.23 -15.55 -11.72
CA LYS A 209 -22.60 -16.31 -12.93
C LYS A 209 -24.11 -16.29 -13.17
N LYS A 210 -24.94 -16.48 -12.14
CA LYS A 210 -26.41 -16.45 -12.25
C LYS A 210 -26.95 -15.09 -12.71
N ILE A 211 -26.30 -13.99 -12.32
CA ILE A 211 -26.70 -12.63 -12.70
C ILE A 211 -25.99 -12.13 -13.98
N GLY A 212 -25.23 -13.00 -14.66
CA GLY A 212 -24.70 -12.76 -16.00
C GLY A 212 -23.35 -12.02 -16.08
N PHE A 213 -22.51 -12.08 -15.05
CA PHE A 213 -21.12 -11.59 -15.15
C PHE A 213 -20.30 -12.51 -16.04
N LYS A 214 -19.43 -11.91 -16.87
CA LYS A 214 -18.44 -12.66 -17.65
C LYS A 214 -17.38 -13.24 -16.73
N GLU A 215 -16.77 -14.35 -17.13
CA GLU A 215 -15.75 -15.04 -16.34
C GLU A 215 -14.55 -14.12 -15.99
N GLU A 216 -14.15 -13.25 -16.92
CA GLU A 216 -13.10 -12.26 -16.68
C GLU A 216 -13.49 -11.25 -15.58
N GLU A 217 -14.73 -10.75 -15.59
CA GLU A 217 -15.24 -9.82 -14.57
C GLU A 217 -15.32 -10.51 -13.21
N GLN A 218 -15.76 -11.78 -13.17
CA GLN A 218 -15.79 -12.59 -11.96
C GLN A 218 -14.39 -12.73 -11.37
N ARG A 219 -13.41 -13.12 -12.20
CA ARG A 219 -12.03 -13.27 -11.77
C ARG A 219 -11.48 -11.96 -11.22
N MET A 220 -11.68 -10.85 -11.93
CA MET A 220 -11.23 -9.53 -11.48
C MET A 220 -11.80 -9.14 -10.10
N ILE A 221 -13.05 -9.48 -9.80
CA ILE A 221 -13.66 -9.17 -8.49
C ILE A 221 -13.10 -10.08 -7.40
N LEU A 222 -13.02 -11.38 -7.66
CA LEU A 222 -12.60 -12.37 -6.65
C LEU A 222 -11.11 -12.26 -6.32
N ASP A 223 -10.28 -11.87 -7.29
CA ASP A 223 -8.85 -11.61 -7.09
C ASP A 223 -8.60 -10.38 -6.20
N GLU A 224 -9.60 -9.50 -6.06
CA GLU A 224 -9.54 -8.33 -5.18
C GLU A 224 -10.02 -8.64 -3.76
N ILE A 225 -10.44 -9.88 -3.43
CA ILE A 225 -10.81 -10.27 -2.07
C ILE A 225 -9.65 -11.07 -1.45
N TYR A 226 -8.96 -10.51 -0.45
CA TYR A 226 -7.89 -11.21 0.25
C TYR A 226 -8.40 -12.12 1.34
N SER A 227 -9.38 -11.64 2.11
CA SER A 227 -9.91 -12.36 3.25
C SER A 227 -11.35 -11.97 3.56
N ILE A 228 -12.13 -12.97 3.95
CA ILE A 228 -13.41 -12.83 4.63
C ILE A 228 -13.25 -13.51 6.00
N PRO A 229 -12.89 -12.77 7.05
CA PRO A 229 -12.55 -13.34 8.35
C PRO A 229 -13.82 -13.77 9.10
N TYR A 230 -14.34 -14.95 8.76
CA TYR A 230 -15.46 -15.58 9.44
C TYR A 230 -15.05 -16.87 10.12
N SER A 231 -15.51 -17.04 11.36
CA SER A 231 -15.44 -18.31 12.06
C SER A 231 -16.42 -19.34 11.48
N ASN A 232 -17.52 -18.88 10.88
CA ASN A 232 -18.53 -19.74 10.25
C ASN A 232 -18.85 -19.27 8.81
N PRO A 233 -18.22 -19.83 7.77
CA PRO A 233 -18.52 -19.46 6.39
C PRO A 233 -19.98 -19.78 5.99
N GLU A 234 -20.63 -20.76 6.62
CA GLU A 234 -21.99 -21.17 6.27
C GLU A 234 -23.04 -20.10 6.56
N SER A 235 -22.84 -19.26 7.59
CA SER A 235 -23.76 -18.16 7.88
C SER A 235 -23.73 -17.11 6.77
N VAL A 236 -22.53 -16.75 6.30
CA VAL A 236 -22.33 -15.82 5.20
C VAL A 236 -22.92 -16.39 3.90
N ILE A 237 -22.66 -17.67 3.61
CA ILE A 237 -23.21 -18.36 2.43
C ILE A 237 -24.73 -18.33 2.44
N LYS A 238 -25.37 -18.65 3.57
CA LYS A 238 -26.83 -18.59 3.71
C LYS A 238 -27.40 -17.20 3.43
N ILE A 239 -26.69 -16.13 3.82
CA ILE A 239 -27.11 -14.76 3.54
C ILE A 239 -26.95 -14.44 2.05
N LEU A 240 -25.83 -14.85 1.43
CA LEU A 240 -25.58 -14.68 -0.01
C LEU A 240 -26.61 -15.40 -0.88
N GLU A 241 -27.13 -16.54 -0.42
CA GLU A 241 -28.17 -17.31 -1.10
C GLU A 241 -29.60 -16.75 -0.88
N GLY A 242 -29.78 -15.75 -0.02
CA GLY A 242 -31.08 -15.16 0.28
C GLY A 242 -31.65 -14.29 -0.85
N ASP A 243 -32.98 -14.33 -1.03
CA ASP A 243 -33.70 -13.62 -2.11
C ASP A 243 -33.41 -12.11 -2.15
N LYS A 244 -33.15 -11.48 -1.00
CA LYS A 244 -32.83 -10.04 -0.94
C LYS A 244 -31.56 -9.69 -1.70
N VAL A 245 -30.53 -10.51 -1.61
CA VAL A 245 -29.24 -10.30 -2.31
C VAL A 245 -29.43 -10.47 -3.81
N LYS A 246 -30.12 -11.54 -4.21
CA LYS A 246 -30.44 -11.81 -5.62
C LYS A 246 -31.24 -10.65 -6.25
N ASN A 247 -32.31 -10.23 -5.59
CA ASN A 247 -33.17 -9.13 -6.05
C ASN A 247 -32.43 -7.78 -6.12
N PHE A 248 -31.44 -7.55 -5.24
CA PHE A 248 -30.63 -6.35 -5.28
C PHE A 248 -29.71 -6.34 -6.51
N LEU A 249 -29.04 -7.46 -6.77
CA LEU A 249 -28.09 -7.59 -7.89
C LEU A 249 -28.76 -7.58 -9.27
N GLU A 250 -30.01 -8.05 -9.39
CA GLU A 250 -30.76 -8.05 -10.66
C GLU A 250 -31.21 -6.65 -11.12
N LYS A 251 -31.33 -5.68 -10.21
CA LYS A 251 -31.82 -4.33 -10.54
C LYS A 251 -30.76 -3.41 -11.17
N ASP A 252 -29.48 -3.75 -11.05
CA ASP A 252 -28.38 -2.90 -11.51
C ASP A 252 -27.79 -3.41 -12.84
N LYS A 253 -27.86 -2.62 -13.91
CA LYS A 253 -27.50 -3.03 -15.28
C LYS A 253 -26.16 -2.48 -15.79
N SER A 254 -25.50 -1.61 -15.04
CA SER A 254 -24.22 -0.99 -15.42
C SER A 254 -23.03 -1.75 -14.83
N SER A 255 -22.02 -2.13 -15.61
CA SER A 255 -20.90 -2.97 -15.17
C SER A 255 -20.03 -2.35 -14.06
N THR A 256 -19.81 -1.03 -14.09
CA THR A 256 -19.07 -0.33 -13.04
C THR A 256 -19.88 -0.15 -11.77
N THR A 257 -21.19 0.06 -11.88
CA THR A 257 -22.09 0.15 -10.71
C THR A 257 -22.23 -1.21 -10.05
N ARG A 258 -22.30 -2.27 -10.85
CA ARG A 258 -22.36 -3.68 -10.43
C ARG A 258 -21.24 -4.12 -9.50
N LEU A 259 -19.99 -3.74 -9.75
CA LEU A 259 -18.86 -4.09 -8.88
C LEU A 259 -18.97 -3.41 -7.51
N GLY A 260 -19.28 -2.11 -7.50
CA GLY A 260 -19.56 -1.36 -6.27
C GLY A 260 -20.76 -1.92 -5.50
N SER A 261 -21.81 -2.34 -6.23
CA SER A 261 -23.01 -2.99 -5.68
C SER A 261 -22.69 -4.34 -5.04
N ILE A 262 -21.86 -5.18 -5.68
CA ILE A 262 -21.40 -6.45 -5.09
C ILE A 262 -20.55 -6.21 -3.85
N HIS A 263 -19.56 -5.30 -3.93
CA HIS A 263 -18.72 -4.97 -2.78
C HIS A 263 -19.56 -4.46 -1.61
N GLY A 264 -20.46 -3.50 -1.85
CA GLY A 264 -21.31 -2.94 -0.81
C GLY A 264 -22.29 -3.96 -0.20
N VAL A 265 -22.78 -4.92 -0.99
CA VAL A 265 -23.60 -6.02 -0.47
C VAL A 265 -22.77 -6.97 0.39
N ILE A 266 -21.63 -7.43 -0.12
CA ILE A 266 -20.73 -8.34 0.58
C ILE A 266 -20.26 -7.69 1.89
N ASP A 267 -19.79 -6.44 1.84
CA ASP A 267 -19.42 -5.67 3.02
C ASP A 267 -20.58 -5.50 3.98
N GLY A 268 -21.75 -5.08 3.50
CA GLY A 268 -22.91 -4.86 4.36
C GLY A 268 -23.42 -6.16 5.02
N ILE A 269 -23.23 -7.32 4.38
CA ILE A 269 -23.53 -8.63 4.98
C ILE A 269 -22.51 -8.95 6.07
N ILE A 270 -21.23 -8.76 5.76
CA ILE A 270 -20.12 -9.17 6.61
C ILE A 270 -19.97 -8.25 7.81
N GLU A 271 -20.19 -6.95 7.65
CA GLU A 271 -20.25 -5.96 8.73
C GLU A 271 -21.36 -6.26 9.74
N LYS A 272 -22.56 -6.67 9.27
CA LYS A 272 -23.69 -7.00 10.16
C LYS A 272 -23.40 -8.17 11.08
N GLU A 273 -22.60 -9.10 10.62
CA GLU A 273 -22.22 -10.27 11.39
C GLU A 273 -20.98 -9.99 12.28
N GLY A 274 -20.37 -8.81 12.19
CA GLY A 274 -19.19 -8.39 12.96
C GLY A 274 -17.83 -8.64 12.27
N GLY A 275 -17.82 -9.02 11.00
CA GLY A 275 -16.62 -9.12 10.16
C GLY A 275 -16.39 -7.87 9.32
N LYS A 276 -15.26 -7.84 8.60
CA LYS A 276 -15.01 -6.86 7.53
C LYS A 276 -14.24 -7.54 6.42
N VAL A 277 -14.67 -7.37 5.16
CA VAL A 277 -13.94 -7.93 4.02
C VAL A 277 -12.65 -7.15 3.85
N MET A 278 -11.56 -7.91 3.70
CA MET A 278 -10.28 -7.34 3.33
C MET A 278 -10.20 -7.37 1.81
N PHE A 279 -10.49 -6.22 1.22
CA PHE A 279 -10.24 -6.02 -0.20
C PHE A 279 -8.77 -5.69 -0.46
N PHE A 280 -8.42 -5.95 -1.70
CA PHE A 280 -7.25 -5.46 -2.34
C PHE A 280 -7.32 -3.92 -2.42
N GLU A 281 -6.32 -3.26 -1.87
CA GLU A 281 -6.31 -1.80 -1.71
C GLU A 281 -6.00 -1.09 -3.04
N ARG A 282 -6.40 0.19 -3.15
CA ARG A 282 -5.94 1.11 -4.23
C ARG A 282 -6.25 0.65 -5.66
N TYR A 283 -7.42 0.06 -5.87
CA TYR A 283 -7.86 -0.43 -7.19
C TYR A 283 -7.73 0.62 -8.31
N LEU A 284 -8.16 1.86 -8.07
CA LEU A 284 -8.11 2.93 -9.06
C LEU A 284 -6.67 3.33 -9.41
N GLU A 285 -5.79 3.45 -8.41
CA GLU A 285 -4.37 3.73 -8.61
C GLU A 285 -3.69 2.59 -9.37
N LYS A 286 -4.02 1.32 -9.07
CA LYS A 286 -3.57 0.15 -9.83
C LYS A 286 -3.99 0.18 -11.27
N GLN A 287 -5.29 0.35 -11.55
CA GLN A 287 -5.76 0.44 -12.94
C GLN A 287 -5.04 1.53 -13.72
N LYS A 288 -4.83 2.69 -13.07
CA LYS A 288 -4.10 3.80 -13.67
C LYS A 288 -2.65 3.42 -13.95
N PHE A 289 -2.00 2.72 -13.03
CA PHE A 289 -0.64 2.23 -13.21
C PHE A 289 -0.56 1.13 -14.28
N ASP A 290 -1.49 0.19 -14.33
CA ASP A 290 -1.55 -0.86 -15.35
C ASP A 290 -1.67 -0.28 -16.75
N LYS A 291 -2.52 0.75 -16.94
CA LYS A 291 -2.61 1.51 -18.19
C LYS A 291 -1.29 2.21 -18.54
N LEU A 292 -0.55 2.71 -17.55
CA LEU A 292 0.78 3.28 -17.77
C LEU A 292 1.77 2.19 -18.21
N LEU A 293 1.76 1.01 -17.58
CA LEU A 293 2.60 -0.12 -17.95
C LEU A 293 2.30 -0.58 -19.39
N GLU A 294 1.03 -0.74 -19.75
CA GLU A 294 0.58 -1.06 -21.12
C GLU A 294 1.08 -0.04 -22.14
N LYS A 295 0.92 1.25 -21.83
CA LYS A 295 1.35 2.34 -22.73
C LYS A 295 2.86 2.34 -22.95
N ILE A 296 3.66 2.07 -21.91
CA ILE A 296 5.11 1.96 -22.02
C ILE A 296 5.48 0.70 -22.80
N LEU A 297 4.88 -0.44 -22.49
CA LEU A 297 5.13 -1.73 -23.14
C LEU A 297 4.89 -1.66 -24.64
N ALA A 298 3.72 -1.13 -25.05
CA ALA A 298 3.33 -0.97 -26.45
C ALA A 298 4.28 -0.07 -27.26
N LYS A 299 5.01 0.84 -26.59
CA LYS A 299 5.98 1.75 -27.22
C LYS A 299 7.44 1.37 -26.99
N SER A 300 7.70 0.29 -26.24
CA SER A 300 9.05 -0.14 -25.89
C SER A 300 9.69 -1.09 -26.90
N GLY A 301 8.95 -1.51 -27.93
CA GLY A 301 9.36 -2.59 -28.84
C GLY A 301 9.56 -3.89 -28.06
N ASP A 302 10.61 -4.66 -28.41
CA ASP A 302 10.92 -5.94 -27.76
C ASP A 302 11.78 -5.80 -26.48
N ARG A 303 11.90 -4.59 -25.93
CA ARG A 303 12.75 -4.35 -24.73
C ARG A 303 12.20 -5.04 -23.49
N PHE A 304 10.89 -5.23 -23.39
CA PHE A 304 10.23 -5.91 -22.28
C PHE A 304 9.28 -6.96 -22.83
N LYS A 305 9.33 -8.17 -22.25
CA LYS A 305 8.48 -9.28 -22.70
C LYS A 305 7.05 -9.16 -22.19
N ASN A 306 6.86 -8.55 -21.03
CA ASN A 306 5.56 -8.46 -20.37
C ASN A 306 5.53 -7.31 -19.35
N LYS A 307 4.35 -7.07 -18.78
CA LYS A 307 4.13 -6.03 -17.75
C LYS A 307 4.94 -6.25 -16.47
N GLN A 308 5.18 -7.51 -16.09
CA GLN A 308 5.92 -7.84 -14.86
C GLN A 308 7.38 -7.37 -14.96
N GLU A 309 8.06 -7.60 -16.09
CA GLU A 309 9.43 -7.12 -16.29
C GLU A 309 9.53 -5.59 -16.19
N LEU A 310 8.51 -4.89 -16.68
CA LEU A 310 8.42 -3.43 -16.57
C LEU A 310 8.11 -3.00 -15.13
N PHE A 311 7.16 -3.65 -14.46
CA PHE A 311 6.86 -3.42 -13.04
C PHE A 311 8.11 -3.57 -12.17
N ASP A 312 8.94 -4.59 -12.44
CA ASP A 312 10.18 -4.84 -11.70
C ASP A 312 11.13 -3.63 -11.76
N GLN A 313 11.11 -2.85 -12.85
CA GLN A 313 11.91 -1.62 -12.94
C GLN A 313 11.38 -0.51 -12.01
N PHE A 314 10.05 -0.41 -11.86
CA PHE A 314 9.44 0.51 -10.90
C PHE A 314 9.72 0.09 -9.45
N ALA A 315 9.56 -1.19 -9.14
CA ALA A 315 9.89 -1.72 -7.81
C ALA A 315 11.38 -1.54 -7.46
N LYS A 316 12.29 -1.81 -8.41
CA LYS A 316 13.73 -1.52 -8.24
C LYS A 316 13.98 -0.05 -7.97
N ALA A 317 13.37 0.85 -8.73
CA ALA A 317 13.55 2.29 -8.55
C ALA A 317 13.02 2.78 -7.19
N HIS A 318 11.91 2.19 -6.72
CA HIS A 318 11.31 2.44 -5.40
C HIS A 318 12.24 2.02 -4.26
N PHE A 319 12.77 0.79 -4.27
CA PHE A 319 13.61 0.30 -3.18
C PHE A 319 15.07 0.76 -3.21
N SER A 320 15.68 0.84 -4.40
CA SER A 320 17.10 1.22 -4.53
C SER A 320 17.32 2.74 -4.45
N GLY A 321 16.30 3.54 -4.73
CA GLY A 321 16.46 4.97 -4.89
C GLY A 321 16.98 5.39 -6.27
N ASN A 322 17.33 4.46 -7.16
CA ASN A 322 17.89 4.82 -8.47
C ASN A 322 16.79 5.06 -9.51
N LEU A 323 16.36 6.32 -9.68
CA LEU A 323 15.32 6.69 -10.66
C LEU A 323 15.84 6.79 -12.10
N LEU A 324 17.14 6.95 -12.31
CA LEU A 324 17.69 7.27 -13.63
C LEU A 324 17.41 6.18 -14.69
N PRO A 325 17.60 4.87 -14.40
CA PRO A 325 17.22 3.80 -15.33
C PRO A 325 15.73 3.85 -15.70
N LEU A 326 14.86 4.02 -14.70
CA LEU A 326 13.42 4.11 -14.91
C LEU A 326 13.02 5.33 -15.75
N ALA A 327 13.60 6.50 -15.46
CA ALA A 327 13.39 7.70 -16.24
C ALA A 327 13.81 7.50 -17.70
N ARG A 328 14.98 6.90 -17.96
CA ARG A 328 15.43 6.59 -19.32
C ARG A 328 14.47 5.65 -20.07
N ILE A 329 13.95 4.63 -19.39
CA ILE A 329 12.94 3.72 -19.97
C ILE A 329 11.71 4.52 -20.41
N ILE A 330 11.16 5.33 -19.49
CA ILE A 330 9.96 6.13 -19.75
C ILE A 330 10.18 7.16 -20.87
N GLU A 331 11.30 7.88 -20.84
CA GLU A 331 11.64 8.92 -21.82
C GLU A 331 11.89 8.32 -23.22
N THR A 332 12.51 7.14 -23.28
CA THR A 332 12.72 6.42 -24.56
C THR A 332 11.39 5.97 -25.16
N SER A 333 10.49 5.40 -24.35
CA SER A 333 9.21 4.86 -24.84
C SER A 333 8.17 5.94 -25.12
N LEU A 334 8.10 6.98 -24.28
CA LEU A 334 7.00 7.95 -24.30
C LEU A 334 7.40 9.35 -24.80
N GLY A 335 8.69 9.57 -25.05
CA GLY A 335 9.25 10.83 -25.53
C GLY A 335 9.72 11.77 -24.41
N LYS A 336 10.42 12.83 -24.81
CA LYS A 336 11.07 13.79 -23.91
C LYS A 336 10.07 14.46 -22.95
N GLY A 337 10.39 14.47 -21.66
CA GLY A 337 9.60 15.06 -20.58
C GLY A 337 8.46 14.18 -20.07
N ALA A 338 8.31 12.95 -20.57
CA ALA A 338 7.26 12.04 -20.13
C ALA A 338 7.40 11.66 -18.65
N PHE A 339 8.62 11.50 -18.12
CA PHE A 339 8.84 11.15 -16.72
C PHE A 339 8.27 12.22 -15.78
N ARG A 340 8.53 13.49 -16.09
CA ARG A 340 7.99 14.62 -15.34
C ARG A 340 6.46 14.71 -15.43
N LYS A 341 5.90 14.50 -16.62
CA LYS A 341 4.43 14.48 -16.81
C LYS A 341 3.78 13.40 -15.94
N ILE A 342 4.36 12.20 -15.89
CA ILE A 342 3.87 11.12 -15.02
C ILE A 342 3.99 11.52 -13.54
N ALA A 343 5.11 12.13 -13.15
CA ALA A 343 5.32 12.63 -11.78
C ALA A 343 4.19 13.56 -11.32
N GLU A 344 3.80 14.50 -12.19
CA GLU A 344 2.71 15.45 -11.98
C GLU A 344 1.34 14.77 -12.01
N GLU A 345 1.12 13.84 -12.94
CA GLU A 345 -0.15 13.12 -13.12
C GLU A 345 -0.48 12.16 -11.95
N PHE A 346 0.55 11.63 -11.30
CA PHE A 346 0.47 10.77 -10.12
C PHE A 346 0.77 11.52 -8.82
N SER A 347 0.76 12.85 -8.86
CA SER A 347 0.97 13.67 -7.66
C SER A 347 -0.28 13.75 -6.76
N LYS A 348 -0.05 14.13 -5.51
CA LYS A 348 -1.07 14.64 -4.60
C LYS A 348 -0.76 16.09 -4.22
N GLY A 349 -1.78 16.92 -4.24
CA GLY A 349 -1.66 18.37 -4.03
C GLY A 349 -2.46 19.17 -5.07
N PRO A 350 -2.46 20.51 -4.98
CA PRO A 350 -3.04 21.36 -6.00
C PRO A 350 -2.38 21.09 -7.36
N LYS A 351 -3.17 21.00 -8.42
CA LYS A 351 -2.63 20.90 -9.78
C LYS A 351 -1.79 22.15 -10.03
N ILE A 352 -0.52 21.96 -10.34
CA ILE A 352 0.37 23.06 -10.75
C ILE A 352 -0.23 23.64 -12.03
N LYS A 353 -0.84 24.82 -11.95
CA LYS A 353 -1.21 25.57 -13.16
C LYS A 353 0.08 25.90 -13.88
N LYS A 354 0.22 25.45 -15.13
CA LYS A 354 1.36 25.87 -15.96
C LYS A 354 1.22 27.38 -16.19
N GLN A 355 2.21 28.15 -15.77
CA GLN A 355 2.39 29.53 -16.26
C GLN A 355 2.54 29.43 -17.78
N GLY A 356 1.48 29.72 -18.52
CA GLY A 356 1.41 29.56 -19.97
C GLY A 356 -0.01 29.48 -20.55
N ASP A 357 -1.00 29.07 -19.75
CA ASP A 357 -2.40 28.93 -20.22
C ASP A 357 -3.24 30.23 -20.05
N GLU A 358 -2.62 31.38 -19.78
CA GLU A 358 -3.29 32.68 -19.58
C GLU A 358 -2.95 33.75 -20.65
N ILE A 359 -2.41 33.38 -21.81
CA ILE A 359 -2.27 34.33 -22.94
C ILE A 359 -2.91 33.75 -24.20
N SER A 360 -4.24 33.69 -24.20
CA SER A 360 -5.06 33.78 -25.42
C SER A 360 -6.52 34.04 -25.05
N ARG A 361 -6.84 35.29 -24.73
CA ARG A 361 -8.14 35.89 -25.01
C ARG A 361 -7.93 37.31 -25.49
#